data_AF-A0A9N7MPP1-F1
#
_entry.id   AF-A0A9N7MPP1-F1
#
_cell.length_a   1.000
_cell.length_b   1.000
_cell.length_c   1.000
_cell.angle_alpha   90.00
_cell.angle_beta   90.00
_cell.angle_gamma   90.00
#
_symmetry.space_group_name_H-M   'P 1'
#
loop_
_entity.id
_entity.type
_entity.pdbx_description
1 polymer ?
#
loop_
_entity_poly.entity_id
_entity_poly.type
_entity_poly.pdbx_seq_one_letter_code
_entity_poly.pdbx_strand_id
1 'polypeptide(L)'
;MEAKPLTKQANDDEYLRAKSEIWSYVFGFTPMAVVKCATELRIADTLESNGGSMTISDLSAALGCSTPILGRIMRYLAHRGFFKQTRKLDDPPEKIYYTQTALSRMLMKDSDDSMIAFIMFESNPVMLAPWHKLSARARKDGVGSAFEAAHGEDVWSYAAKNPEHSKLIDDAMSCHARVAVSEIVELYPAAFEGVHTLVDVGGGDGTTLRTLVKLCPWVRGINFDLRHVVSVAPQSVGVDHVEGDMFEKVPEADACFLMWVLHDWSDDECIQILRNCREAVPQDTGKVMIAEAVINEGGGKEEDEHMYADVRLALDMVMLAHTEKGYERTMKEWDHVIKAAGFTKYTVKHIHAIVSVIEADPNFSRKKKHQFLNPIRPTSSPAGLRPRNFVWSSATLAVRFAFLGGLRPSIPSSSGLLPSRMPWWSVDGGRCLAGVELVWCRRCVSAACVEAGSTVLPGFVFPSAETVVRPAGVALVAAADGFCGGRGRWCWYLGVVYGVESILFGFGSVASS
;
A
#
# COMPACT_ATOMS: atom_id res chain seq x y z
N MET A 1 -14.86 23.74 -45.19
CA MET A 1 -13.98 23.43 -44.03
C MET A 1 -13.77 21.94 -44.04
N GLU A 2 -12.54 21.47 -44.20
CA GLU A 2 -12.23 20.05 -43.97
C GLU A 2 -12.17 19.81 -42.47
N ALA A 3 -12.76 18.70 -42.00
CA ALA A 3 -12.60 18.30 -40.62
C ALA A 3 -11.14 17.87 -40.39
N LYS A 4 -10.46 18.46 -39.41
CA LYS A 4 -9.17 17.95 -38.92
C LYS A 4 -9.38 16.47 -38.55
N PRO A 5 -8.58 15.51 -39.06
CA PRO A 5 -8.77 14.11 -38.71
C PRO A 5 -8.59 13.94 -37.20
N LEU A 6 -9.54 13.27 -36.55
CA LEU A 6 -9.65 13.18 -35.09
C LEU A 6 -8.36 12.68 -34.42
N THR A 7 -7.63 11.78 -35.08
CA THR A 7 -6.31 11.29 -34.64
C THR A 7 -5.25 12.38 -34.57
N LYS A 8 -5.24 13.34 -35.50
CA LYS A 8 -4.31 14.47 -35.42
C LYS A 8 -4.65 15.39 -34.25
N GLN A 9 -5.93 15.62 -33.98
CA GLN A 9 -6.35 16.44 -32.85
C GLN A 9 -6.07 15.76 -31.51
N ALA A 10 -6.35 14.46 -31.37
CA ALA A 10 -6.01 13.71 -30.16
C ALA A 10 -4.50 13.73 -29.86
N ASN A 11 -3.66 13.59 -30.88
CA ASN A 11 -2.20 13.69 -30.74
C ASN A 11 -1.73 15.13 -30.44
N ASP A 12 -2.37 16.15 -31.02
CA ASP A 12 -2.12 17.56 -30.66
C ASP A 12 -2.46 17.80 -29.16
N ASP A 13 -3.58 17.26 -28.67
CA ASP A 13 -4.07 17.39 -27.28
C ASP A 13 -3.27 16.56 -26.27
N GLU A 14 -2.71 15.41 -26.67
CA GLU A 14 -1.72 14.64 -25.89
C GLU A 14 -0.41 15.42 -25.74
N TYR A 15 0.14 15.93 -26.84
CA TYR A 15 1.38 16.71 -26.82
C TYR A 15 1.26 18.02 -26.03
N LEU A 16 0.09 18.68 -26.07
CA LEU A 16 -0.19 19.85 -25.24
C LEU A 16 -0.23 19.52 -23.74
N ARG A 17 -0.73 18.35 -23.34
CA ARG A 17 -0.68 17.87 -21.94
C ARG A 17 0.75 17.53 -21.52
N ALA A 18 1.51 16.80 -22.33
CA ALA A 18 2.92 16.50 -22.04
C ALA A 18 3.75 17.79 -21.85
N LYS A 19 3.46 18.84 -22.63
CA LYS A 19 4.11 20.16 -22.52
C LYS A 19 3.81 20.94 -21.23
N SER A 20 2.69 20.70 -20.57
CA SER A 20 2.40 21.28 -19.24
C SER A 20 2.88 20.36 -18.12
N GLU A 21 2.69 19.04 -18.27
CA GLU A 21 3.05 18.04 -17.27
C GLU A 21 4.56 17.97 -17.02
N ILE A 22 5.41 18.09 -18.05
CA ILE A 22 6.87 17.98 -17.90
C ILE A 22 7.45 18.96 -16.85
N TRP A 23 6.78 20.09 -16.60
CA TRP A 23 7.18 21.06 -15.58
C TRP A 23 6.97 20.59 -14.14
N SER A 24 6.10 19.59 -13.91
CA SER A 24 5.93 18.97 -12.60
C SER A 24 7.23 18.28 -12.15
N TYR A 25 7.90 17.57 -13.08
CA TYR A 25 9.18 16.89 -12.85
C TYR A 25 10.35 17.88 -12.81
N VAL A 26 10.40 18.86 -13.73
CA VAL A 26 11.46 19.91 -13.74
C VAL A 26 11.49 20.70 -12.42
N PHE A 27 10.34 20.93 -11.81
CA PHE A 27 10.21 21.59 -10.51
C PHE A 27 9.84 20.63 -9.36
N GLY A 28 10.06 19.32 -9.54
CA GLY A 28 9.55 18.25 -8.66
C GLY A 28 10.04 18.29 -7.22
N PHE A 29 11.19 18.91 -6.96
CA PHE A 29 11.71 19.16 -5.62
C PHE A 29 11.00 20.31 -4.87
N THR A 30 10.35 21.23 -5.60
CA THR A 30 9.73 22.45 -5.04
C THR A 30 8.65 22.17 -3.99
N PRO A 31 7.71 21.20 -4.16
CA PRO A 31 6.73 20.86 -3.13
C PRO A 31 7.41 20.48 -1.81
N MET A 32 8.35 19.51 -1.85
CA MET A 32 9.09 19.04 -0.69
C MET A 32 9.84 20.19 0.00
N ALA A 33 10.61 20.98 -0.76
CA ALA A 33 11.40 22.07 -0.21
C ALA A 33 10.54 23.20 0.43
N VAL A 34 9.40 23.53 -0.17
CA VAL A 34 8.50 24.59 0.35
C VAL A 34 7.66 24.09 1.53
N VAL A 35 7.29 22.81 1.56
CA VAL A 35 6.65 22.17 2.73
C VAL A 35 7.63 22.06 3.90
N LYS A 36 8.87 21.62 3.66
CA LYS A 36 9.94 21.63 4.67
C LYS A 36 10.13 23.01 5.28
N CYS A 37 10.25 24.03 4.44
CA CYS A 37 10.36 25.43 4.87
C CYS A 37 9.16 25.87 5.74
N ALA A 38 7.94 25.42 5.43
CA ALA A 38 6.75 25.71 6.23
C ALA A 38 6.76 25.04 7.61
N THR A 39 7.29 23.82 7.67
CA THR A 39 7.50 23.05 8.91
C THR A 39 8.61 23.67 9.77
N GLU A 40 9.76 23.98 9.18
CA GLU A 40 10.89 24.66 9.85
C GLU A 40 10.49 26.02 10.42
N LEU A 41 9.68 26.79 9.67
CA LEU A 41 9.12 28.07 10.13
C LEU A 41 7.90 27.91 11.06
N ARG A 42 7.44 26.69 11.37
CA ARG A 42 6.26 26.42 12.22
C ARG A 42 5.01 27.22 11.82
N ILE A 43 4.74 27.32 10.51
CA ILE A 43 3.64 28.14 9.98
C ILE A 43 2.29 27.66 10.51
N ALA A 44 2.04 26.35 10.53
CA ALA A 44 0.77 25.78 10.98
C ALA A 44 0.53 26.01 12.49
N ASP A 45 1.54 25.78 13.34
CA ASP A 45 1.46 26.04 14.78
C ASP A 45 1.18 27.52 15.08
N THR A 46 1.85 28.42 14.37
CA THR A 46 1.71 29.87 14.54
C THR A 46 0.33 30.33 14.12
N LEU A 47 -0.19 29.80 13.01
CA LEU A 47 -1.52 30.12 12.52
C LEU A 47 -2.62 29.59 13.46
N GLU A 48 -2.45 28.42 14.07
CA GLU A 48 -3.41 27.87 15.05
C GLU A 48 -3.42 28.67 16.36
N SER A 49 -2.23 28.91 16.93
CA SER A 49 -2.06 29.62 18.20
C SER A 49 -2.52 31.09 18.15
N ASN A 50 -2.65 31.66 16.95
CA ASN A 50 -3.23 33.00 16.70
C ASN A 50 -4.71 32.94 16.26
N GLY A 51 -5.44 31.87 16.61
CA GLY A 51 -6.89 31.77 16.40
C GLY A 51 -7.31 31.23 15.02
N GLY A 52 -6.43 30.52 14.31
CA GLY A 52 -6.75 29.80 13.07
C GLY A 52 -6.95 30.67 11.82
N SER A 53 -6.76 31.99 11.91
CA SER A 53 -6.94 32.91 10.77
C SER A 53 -6.09 34.19 10.89
N MET A 54 -5.10 34.35 10.01
CA MET A 54 -4.17 35.50 10.00
C MET A 54 -4.07 36.12 8.61
N THR A 55 -3.85 37.44 8.50
CA THR A 55 -3.38 38.01 7.22
C THR A 55 -1.91 37.67 7.00
N ILE A 56 -1.42 37.82 5.77
CA ILE A 56 0.01 37.60 5.50
C ILE A 56 0.92 38.56 6.29
N SER A 57 0.45 39.77 6.62
CA SER A 57 1.24 40.73 7.39
C SER A 57 1.38 40.28 8.85
N ASP A 58 0.28 39.85 9.47
CA ASP A 58 0.26 39.41 10.87
C ASP A 58 1.07 38.13 11.04
N LEU A 59 0.90 37.17 10.13
CA LEU A 59 1.67 35.92 10.11
C LEU A 59 3.16 36.17 9.89
N SER A 60 3.53 37.14 9.03
CA SER A 60 4.93 37.52 8.83
C SER A 60 5.53 38.17 10.07
N ALA A 61 4.77 39.03 10.76
CA ALA A 61 5.21 39.65 12.00
C ALA A 61 5.41 38.62 13.13
N ALA A 62 4.47 37.68 13.29
CA ALA A 62 4.55 36.61 14.28
C ALA A 62 5.73 35.65 14.02
N LEU A 63 6.05 35.39 12.75
CA LEU A 63 7.17 34.54 12.33
C LEU A 63 8.51 35.26 12.15
N GLY A 64 8.61 36.56 12.42
CA GLY A 64 9.80 37.37 12.15
C GLY A 64 10.23 37.38 10.67
N CYS A 65 9.30 37.08 9.75
CA CYS A 65 9.55 36.80 8.35
C CYS A 65 9.32 38.02 7.44
N SER A 66 9.96 38.03 6.27
CA SER A 66 9.78 39.07 5.26
C SER A 66 8.46 38.87 4.50
N THR A 67 7.50 39.79 4.66
CA THR A 67 6.14 39.67 4.10
C THR A 67 6.08 39.37 2.60
N PRO A 68 6.90 40.00 1.72
CA PRO A 68 6.92 39.65 0.29
C PRO A 68 7.47 38.24 0.00
N ILE A 69 8.33 37.69 0.86
CA ILE A 69 8.89 36.34 0.71
C ILE A 69 7.88 35.31 1.22
N LEU A 70 7.37 35.49 2.44
CA LEU A 70 6.35 34.60 3.00
C LEU A 70 5.07 34.61 2.17
N GLY A 71 4.67 35.75 1.59
CA GLY A 71 3.54 35.84 0.67
C GLY A 71 3.71 34.99 -0.60
N ARG A 72 4.95 34.75 -1.07
CA ARG A 72 5.22 33.81 -2.18
C ARG A 72 5.09 32.35 -1.72
N ILE A 73 5.61 32.03 -0.54
CA ILE A 73 5.53 30.70 0.09
C ILE A 73 4.07 30.32 0.36
N MET A 74 3.33 31.17 1.07
CA MET A 74 1.91 30.94 1.42
C MET A 74 1.01 30.88 0.19
N ARG A 75 1.29 31.65 -0.88
CA ARG A 75 0.58 31.52 -2.16
C ARG A 75 0.82 30.16 -2.82
N TYR A 76 2.04 29.62 -2.76
CA TYR A 76 2.35 28.29 -3.29
C TYR A 76 1.67 27.19 -2.48
N LEU A 77 1.81 27.23 -1.15
CA LEU A 77 1.21 26.26 -0.23
C LEU A 77 -0.33 26.27 -0.28
N ALA A 78 -0.93 27.45 -0.44
CA ALA A 78 -2.38 27.56 -0.61
C ALA A 78 -2.85 26.99 -1.97
N HIS A 79 -2.09 27.20 -3.04
CA HIS A 79 -2.37 26.55 -4.33
C HIS A 79 -2.17 25.02 -4.28
N ARG A 80 -1.27 24.53 -3.41
CA ARG A 80 -1.10 23.10 -3.09
C ARG A 80 -2.10 22.57 -2.04
N GLY A 81 -3.08 23.36 -1.59
CA GLY A 81 -4.13 22.91 -0.68
C GLY A 81 -3.75 22.81 0.80
N PHE A 82 -2.52 23.16 1.20
CA PHE A 82 -2.12 23.19 2.62
C PHE A 82 -2.89 24.28 3.39
N PHE A 83 -3.05 25.47 2.81
CA PHE A 83 -3.77 26.58 3.45
C PHE A 83 -4.91 27.09 2.58
N LYS A 84 -6.00 27.54 3.18
CA LYS A 84 -7.12 28.15 2.44
C LYS A 84 -7.02 29.68 2.52
N GLN A 85 -7.09 30.34 1.36
CA GLN A 85 -7.29 31.79 1.31
C GLN A 85 -8.77 32.11 1.56
N THR A 86 -9.04 33.05 2.46
CA THR A 86 -10.38 33.47 2.88
C THR A 86 -10.48 34.99 2.96
N ARG A 87 -11.72 35.49 2.96
CA ARG A 87 -12.08 36.90 3.15
C ARG A 87 -13.19 36.98 4.19
N LYS A 88 -13.24 38.07 4.96
CA LYS A 88 -14.37 38.43 5.82
C LYS A 88 -15.23 39.44 5.05
N LEU A 89 -16.56 39.45 5.26
CA LEU A 89 -17.45 40.31 4.46
C LEU A 89 -17.23 41.81 4.75
N ASP A 90 -16.88 42.14 5.99
CA ASP A 90 -16.70 43.52 6.46
C ASP A 90 -15.29 44.09 6.20
N ASP A 91 -14.39 43.28 5.63
CA ASP A 91 -13.01 43.66 5.32
C ASP A 91 -12.84 44.05 3.84
N PRO A 92 -11.89 44.95 3.50
CA PRO A 92 -11.60 45.32 2.10
C PRO A 92 -11.25 44.10 1.22
N PRO A 93 -11.65 44.06 -0.07
CA PRO A 93 -11.45 42.88 -0.94
C PRO A 93 -10.00 42.41 -1.12
N GLU A 94 -9.03 43.30 -0.95
CA GLU A 94 -7.59 43.02 -0.97
C GLU A 94 -7.07 42.30 0.28
N LYS A 95 -7.81 42.35 1.40
CA LYS A 95 -7.41 41.81 2.70
C LYS A 95 -7.70 40.31 2.79
N ILE A 96 -6.73 39.53 2.30
CA ILE A 96 -6.78 38.06 2.31
C ILE A 96 -6.23 37.50 3.63
N TYR A 97 -7.00 36.61 4.24
CA TYR A 97 -6.59 35.78 5.37
C TYR A 97 -6.20 34.38 4.91
N TYR A 98 -5.30 33.74 5.64
CA TYR A 98 -4.98 32.32 5.50
C TYR A 98 -5.56 31.56 6.69
N THR A 99 -6.13 30.38 6.43
CA THR A 99 -6.60 29.42 7.44
C THR A 99 -6.03 28.03 7.16
N GLN A 100 -6.04 27.13 8.16
CA GLN A 100 -5.65 25.73 7.96
C GLN A 100 -6.50 25.02 6.89
N THR A 101 -5.99 23.91 6.38
CA THR A 101 -6.81 22.76 5.91
C THR A 101 -6.45 21.52 6.74
N ALA A 102 -7.02 20.35 6.43
CA ALA A 102 -6.56 19.09 7.03
C ALA A 102 -5.06 18.85 6.77
N LEU A 103 -4.58 19.19 5.57
CA LEU A 103 -3.20 18.92 5.14
C LEU A 103 -2.16 19.79 5.87
N SER A 104 -2.49 21.03 6.28
CA SER A 104 -1.59 21.81 7.14
C SER A 104 -1.64 21.40 8.61
N ARG A 105 -2.71 20.74 9.08
CA ARG A 105 -2.76 20.21 10.46
C ARG A 105 -1.77 19.06 10.66
N MET A 106 -1.50 18.29 9.61
CA MET A 106 -0.40 17.32 9.57
C MET A 106 1.01 17.98 9.66
N LEU A 107 1.11 19.31 9.55
CA LEU A 107 2.33 20.11 9.77
C LEU A 107 2.33 20.83 11.13
N MET A 108 1.41 20.51 12.05
CA MET A 108 1.47 20.98 13.45
C MET A 108 2.34 20.06 14.30
N LYS A 109 3.06 20.61 15.27
CA LYS A 109 3.95 19.83 16.14
C LYS A 109 3.19 18.95 17.13
N ASP A 110 2.19 19.53 17.77
CA ASP A 110 1.52 18.94 18.93
C ASP A 110 0.20 18.27 18.50
N SER A 111 0.26 17.49 17.42
CA SER A 111 -0.85 16.75 16.79
C SER A 111 -0.46 15.28 16.65
N ASP A 112 -1.35 14.33 16.98
CA ASP A 112 -1.04 12.90 16.87
C ASP A 112 -0.72 12.51 15.41
N ASP A 113 -1.51 13.01 14.46
CA ASP A 113 -1.34 12.87 13.00
C ASP A 113 -0.20 13.71 12.39
N SER A 114 0.75 14.20 13.22
CA SER A 114 1.85 15.04 12.74
C SER A 114 2.85 14.27 11.86
N MET A 115 2.90 14.64 10.58
CA MET A 115 3.82 14.10 9.57
C MET A 115 5.17 14.83 9.52
N ILE A 116 5.43 15.75 10.47
CA ILE A 116 6.64 16.58 10.51
C ILE A 116 7.92 15.73 10.45
N ALA A 117 8.01 14.66 11.25
CA ALA A 117 9.24 13.88 11.35
C ALA A 117 9.57 13.19 10.01
N PHE A 118 8.58 12.56 9.38
CA PHE A 118 8.73 11.92 8.07
C PHE A 118 9.18 12.93 6.99
N ILE A 119 8.59 14.13 6.99
CA ILE A 119 8.97 15.22 6.08
C ILE A 119 10.42 15.67 6.32
N MET A 120 10.85 15.79 7.57
CA MET A 120 12.22 16.21 7.92
C MET A 120 13.27 15.12 7.65
N PHE A 121 12.88 13.84 7.72
CA PHE A 121 13.69 12.69 7.35
C PHE A 121 13.89 12.60 5.83
N GLU A 122 12.82 12.47 5.04
CA GLU A 122 12.91 12.35 3.57
C GLU A 122 13.55 13.57 2.89
N SER A 123 13.36 14.77 3.46
CA SER A 123 14.01 16.00 2.97
C SER A 123 15.39 16.27 3.58
N ASN A 124 15.98 15.31 4.31
CA ASN A 124 17.33 15.43 4.85
C ASN A 124 18.39 15.28 3.75
N PRO A 125 19.48 16.08 3.73
CA PRO A 125 20.58 15.90 2.76
C PRO A 125 21.14 14.46 2.66
N VAL A 126 21.12 13.69 3.76
CA VAL A 126 21.53 12.28 3.77
C VAL A 126 20.58 11.41 2.93
N MET A 127 19.27 11.64 3.01
CA MET A 127 18.24 10.92 2.23
C MET A 127 18.11 11.44 0.80
N LEU A 128 18.49 12.70 0.54
CA LEU A 128 18.47 13.30 -0.80
C LEU A 128 19.68 12.89 -1.68
N ALA A 129 20.85 12.62 -1.08
CA ALA A 129 22.06 12.24 -1.82
C ALA A 129 21.96 10.91 -2.63
N PRO A 130 21.32 9.83 -2.14
CA PRO A 130 21.11 8.58 -2.88
C PRO A 130 20.43 8.74 -4.24
N TRP A 131 19.45 9.64 -4.35
CA TRP A 131 18.70 9.86 -5.59
C TRP A 131 19.60 10.34 -6.75
N HIS A 132 20.68 11.07 -6.45
CA HIS A 132 21.69 11.45 -7.44
C HIS A 132 22.53 10.26 -7.96
N LYS A 133 22.47 9.10 -7.31
CA LYS A 133 23.18 7.85 -7.66
C LYS A 133 22.28 6.80 -8.33
N LEU A 134 20.95 6.99 -8.32
CA LEU A 134 19.97 6.04 -8.84
C LEU A 134 20.23 5.61 -10.31
N SER A 135 20.69 6.54 -11.15
CA SER A 135 21.05 6.25 -12.57
C SER A 135 22.37 5.48 -12.77
N ALA A 136 23.14 5.27 -11.70
CA ALA A 136 24.27 4.32 -11.67
C ALA A 136 23.81 2.95 -11.14
N ARG A 137 23.02 2.94 -10.04
CA ARG A 137 22.37 1.72 -9.49
C ARG A 137 21.54 0.97 -10.52
N ALA A 138 20.80 1.69 -11.37
CA ALA A 138 19.96 1.11 -12.43
C ALA A 138 20.73 0.53 -13.64
N ARG A 139 22.07 0.53 -13.63
CA ARG A 139 22.88 -0.07 -14.71
C ARG A 139 23.16 -1.53 -14.42
N LYS A 140 23.42 -2.31 -15.48
CA LYS A 140 23.78 -3.74 -15.38
C LYS A 140 25.08 -3.99 -14.61
N ASP A 141 25.94 -2.98 -14.54
CA ASP A 141 27.21 -2.93 -13.81
C ASP A 141 27.13 -2.10 -12.51
N GLY A 142 25.91 -1.76 -12.05
CA GLY A 142 25.67 -1.21 -10.73
C GLY A 142 25.93 -2.23 -9.62
N VAL A 143 26.53 -1.79 -8.51
CA VAL A 143 26.89 -2.59 -7.33
C VAL A 143 26.61 -1.73 -6.09
N GLY A 144 26.16 -2.34 -4.99
CA GLY A 144 25.79 -1.63 -3.77
C GLY A 144 24.47 -0.84 -3.90
N SER A 145 23.96 -0.28 -2.80
CA SER A 145 22.78 0.59 -2.85
C SER A 145 23.10 1.98 -3.40
N ALA A 146 22.09 2.75 -3.81
CA ALA A 146 22.32 4.14 -4.22
C ALA A 146 22.77 5.02 -3.02
N PHE A 147 22.41 4.62 -1.79
CA PHE A 147 22.89 5.17 -0.52
C PHE A 147 24.35 4.82 -0.22
N GLU A 148 24.76 3.57 -0.39
CA GLU A 148 26.17 3.16 -0.27
C GLU A 148 27.05 3.91 -1.28
N ALA A 149 26.56 4.07 -2.51
CA ALA A 149 27.21 4.89 -3.54
C ALA A 149 27.23 6.41 -3.22
N ALA A 150 26.51 6.88 -2.20
CA ALA A 150 26.52 8.26 -1.71
C ALA A 150 27.40 8.44 -0.45
N HIS A 151 27.31 7.51 0.51
CA HIS A 151 27.87 7.65 1.86
C HIS A 151 29.00 6.67 2.21
N GLY A 152 29.19 5.61 1.42
CA GLY A 152 30.27 4.63 1.56
C GLY A 152 29.93 3.39 2.39
N GLU A 153 28.69 3.25 2.84
CA GLU A 153 28.16 2.12 3.62
C GLU A 153 26.63 2.08 3.53
N ASP A 154 26.00 0.99 3.99
CA ASP A 154 24.55 0.84 4.00
C ASP A 154 23.86 1.73 5.06
N VAL A 155 22.54 1.88 4.93
CA VAL A 155 21.73 2.79 5.78
C VAL A 155 21.74 2.40 7.26
N TRP A 156 21.83 1.11 7.59
CA TRP A 156 21.80 0.61 8.97
C TRP A 156 23.16 0.76 9.65
N SER A 157 24.24 0.41 8.95
CA SER A 157 25.61 0.70 9.40
C SER A 157 25.83 2.21 9.59
N TYR A 158 25.29 3.03 8.68
CA TYR A 158 25.36 4.48 8.77
C TYR A 158 24.58 5.01 9.98
N ALA A 159 23.34 4.56 10.19
CA ALA A 159 22.52 4.95 11.34
C ALA A 159 23.21 4.60 12.68
N ALA A 160 23.75 3.39 12.80
CA ALA A 160 24.46 2.92 13.99
C ALA A 160 25.71 3.76 14.34
N LYS A 161 26.33 4.43 13.34
CA LYS A 161 27.45 5.37 13.52
C LYS A 161 27.02 6.83 13.71
N ASN A 162 25.80 7.18 13.31
CA ASN A 162 25.29 8.55 13.29
C ASN A 162 23.98 8.64 14.10
N PRO A 163 24.04 8.80 15.43
CA PRO A 163 22.86 8.80 16.30
C PRO A 163 21.80 9.85 15.94
N GLU A 164 22.20 11.00 15.38
CA GLU A 164 21.25 12.01 14.86
C GLU A 164 20.47 11.51 13.63
N HIS A 165 21.04 10.62 12.83
CA HIS A 165 20.36 10.00 11.69
C HIS A 165 19.48 8.82 12.13
N SER A 166 19.97 7.96 13.05
CA SER A 166 19.12 6.94 13.71
C SER A 166 17.86 7.60 14.27
N LYS A 167 18.03 8.67 15.06
CA LYS A 167 16.89 9.38 15.66
C LYS A 167 15.91 9.96 14.62
N LEU A 168 16.37 10.34 13.42
CA LEU A 168 15.47 10.79 12.35
C LEU A 168 14.65 9.64 11.75
N ILE A 169 15.24 8.44 11.65
CA ILE A 169 14.50 7.21 11.27
C ILE A 169 13.48 6.90 12.38
N ASP A 170 13.93 6.84 13.63
CA ASP A 170 13.09 6.56 14.82
C ASP A 170 11.89 7.53 14.90
N ASP A 171 12.14 8.84 14.76
CA ASP A 171 11.10 9.88 14.80
C ASP A 171 10.12 9.74 13.61
N ALA A 172 10.58 9.35 12.41
CA ALA A 172 9.76 9.18 11.22
C ALA A 172 8.87 7.91 11.31
N MET A 173 9.43 6.78 11.75
CA MET A 173 8.65 5.56 11.97
C MET A 173 7.64 5.74 13.11
N SER A 174 8.07 6.37 14.22
CA SER A 174 7.17 6.76 15.33
C SER A 174 6.06 7.70 14.90
N CYS A 175 6.30 8.54 13.89
CA CYS A 175 5.31 9.42 13.28
C CYS A 175 4.21 8.63 12.56
N HIS A 176 4.57 7.69 11.69
CA HIS A 176 3.59 6.82 11.03
C HIS A 176 2.87 5.89 12.03
N ALA A 177 3.61 5.31 12.97
CA ALA A 177 3.11 4.30 13.91
C ALA A 177 1.90 4.77 14.74
N ARG A 178 1.87 6.04 15.20
CA ARG A 178 0.74 6.58 15.97
C ARG A 178 -0.60 6.50 15.22
N VAL A 179 -0.58 6.81 13.92
CA VAL A 179 -1.77 6.79 13.06
C VAL A 179 -2.11 5.34 12.72
N ALA A 180 -1.16 4.61 12.13
CA ALA A 180 -1.42 3.27 11.62
C ALA A 180 -1.82 2.26 12.72
N VAL A 181 -1.15 2.26 13.89
CA VAL A 181 -1.51 1.33 14.98
C VAL A 181 -2.91 1.62 15.53
N SER A 182 -3.32 2.89 15.55
CA SER A 182 -4.68 3.26 15.97
C SER A 182 -5.73 2.72 15.00
N GLU A 183 -5.53 2.90 13.69
CA GLU A 183 -6.41 2.31 12.67
C GLU A 183 -6.42 0.78 12.68
N ILE A 184 -5.26 0.13 12.89
CA ILE A 184 -5.17 -1.33 12.94
C ILE A 184 -6.00 -1.90 14.09
N VAL A 185 -5.97 -1.26 15.27
CA VAL A 185 -6.78 -1.70 16.42
C VAL A 185 -8.27 -1.39 16.22
N GLU A 186 -8.63 -0.25 15.62
CA GLU A 186 -10.03 0.11 15.36
C GLU A 186 -10.68 -0.75 14.26
N LEU A 187 -10.00 -0.91 13.12
CA LEU A 187 -10.53 -1.59 11.93
C LEU A 187 -10.31 -3.12 11.97
N TYR A 188 -9.34 -3.62 12.75
CA TYR A 188 -9.07 -5.05 12.87
C TYR A 188 -8.77 -5.54 14.31
N PRO A 189 -9.66 -5.29 15.29
CA PRO A 189 -9.46 -5.70 16.69
C PRO A 189 -9.31 -7.21 16.89
N ALA A 190 -9.87 -8.03 15.99
CA ALA A 190 -9.74 -9.49 16.00
C ALA A 190 -8.28 -9.99 15.90
N ALA A 191 -7.37 -9.17 15.38
CA ALA A 191 -5.93 -9.44 15.40
C ALA A 191 -5.39 -9.61 16.83
N PHE A 192 -5.92 -8.84 17.79
CA PHE A 192 -5.44 -8.80 19.18
C PHE A 192 -6.28 -9.66 20.15
N GLU A 193 -7.37 -10.25 19.66
CA GLU A 193 -8.13 -11.26 20.42
C GLU A 193 -7.25 -12.47 20.76
N GLY A 194 -7.19 -12.81 22.07
CA GLY A 194 -6.40 -13.93 22.61
C GLY A 194 -4.91 -13.65 22.82
N VAL A 195 -4.40 -12.47 22.44
CA VAL A 195 -3.00 -12.09 22.62
C VAL A 195 -2.80 -11.49 24.02
N HIS A 196 -1.88 -12.05 24.81
CA HIS A 196 -1.49 -11.50 26.13
C HIS A 196 -0.05 -10.97 26.15
N THR A 197 0.80 -11.49 25.28
CA THR A 197 2.17 -11.07 25.03
C THR A 197 2.37 -10.89 23.53
N LEU A 198 2.95 -9.75 23.13
CA LEU A 198 3.21 -9.41 21.74
C LEU A 198 4.65 -8.91 21.62
N VAL A 199 5.42 -9.54 20.74
CA VAL A 199 6.76 -9.06 20.36
C VAL A 199 6.68 -8.22 19.10
N ASP A 200 7.30 -7.05 19.14
CA ASP A 200 7.38 -6.08 18.06
C ASP A 200 8.82 -6.13 17.53
N VAL A 201 8.99 -6.77 16.37
CA VAL A 201 10.30 -7.13 15.80
C VAL A 201 10.71 -6.02 14.86
N GLY A 202 11.82 -5.32 15.14
CA GLY A 202 12.10 -4.03 14.51
C GLY A 202 11.26 -2.89 15.11
N GLY A 203 10.84 -3.03 16.37
CA GLY A 203 9.94 -2.07 17.04
C GLY A 203 10.56 -0.67 17.28
N GLY A 204 11.85 -0.49 17.00
CA GLY A 204 12.55 0.77 17.10
C GLY A 204 12.56 1.33 18.52
N ASP A 205 12.24 2.62 18.64
CA ASP A 205 12.01 3.31 19.90
C ASP A 205 10.83 2.73 20.73
N GLY A 206 9.94 1.92 20.12
CA GLY A 206 8.78 1.31 20.76
C GLY A 206 7.49 2.13 20.76
N THR A 207 7.38 3.19 19.95
CA THR A 207 6.13 3.94 19.78
C THR A 207 4.96 3.06 19.35
N THR A 208 5.20 2.06 18.50
CA THR A 208 4.22 1.05 18.07
C THR A 208 3.61 0.33 19.28
N LEU A 209 4.42 -0.36 20.07
CA LEU A 209 3.97 -1.00 21.31
C LEU A 209 3.37 -0.04 22.34
N ARG A 210 3.98 1.14 22.57
CA ARG A 210 3.43 2.16 23.48
C ARG A 210 2.07 2.70 23.06
N THR A 211 1.71 2.57 21.79
CA THR A 211 0.38 2.91 21.27
C THR A 211 -0.56 1.71 21.45
N LEU A 212 -0.11 0.53 21.04
CA LEU A 212 -0.84 -0.73 21.15
C LEU A 212 -1.27 -1.05 22.60
N VAL A 213 -0.38 -0.98 23.59
CA VAL A 213 -0.74 -1.33 24.99
C VAL A 213 -1.67 -0.30 25.67
N LYS A 214 -1.83 0.91 25.10
CA LYS A 214 -2.86 1.86 25.55
C LYS A 214 -4.25 1.51 25.01
N LEU A 215 -4.30 1.03 23.77
CA LEU A 215 -5.54 0.64 23.09
C LEU A 215 -5.99 -0.78 23.47
N CYS A 216 -5.04 -1.66 23.79
CA CYS A 216 -5.24 -3.05 24.23
C CYS A 216 -4.57 -3.31 25.60
N PRO A 217 -5.08 -2.79 26.74
CA PRO A 217 -4.39 -2.85 28.05
C PRO A 217 -4.24 -4.25 28.67
N TRP A 218 -4.69 -5.31 27.99
CA TRP A 218 -4.47 -6.71 28.36
C TRP A 218 -3.20 -7.31 27.73
N VAL A 219 -2.58 -6.61 26.77
CA VAL A 219 -1.34 -7.01 26.09
C VAL A 219 -0.13 -6.46 26.82
N ARG A 220 0.93 -7.26 26.93
CA ARG A 220 2.29 -6.81 27.27
C ARG A 220 3.16 -6.83 26.03
N GLY A 221 3.88 -5.74 25.79
CA GLY A 221 4.81 -5.59 24.68
C GLY A 221 6.23 -6.04 25.01
N ILE A 222 6.87 -6.71 24.04
CA ILE A 222 8.32 -6.93 24.01
C ILE A 222 8.86 -6.15 22.81
N ASN A 223 9.51 -5.02 23.06
CA ASN A 223 10.12 -4.19 22.01
C ASN A 223 11.48 -4.76 21.63
N PHE A 224 11.56 -5.44 20.49
CA PHE A 224 12.74 -6.20 20.09
C PHE A 224 13.47 -5.54 18.92
N ASP A 225 14.68 -5.04 19.18
CA ASP A 225 15.50 -4.32 18.21
C ASP A 225 17.00 -4.47 18.53
N LEU A 226 17.86 -3.88 17.71
CA LEU A 226 19.30 -3.81 17.91
C LEU A 226 19.64 -3.04 19.19
N ARG A 227 20.69 -3.47 19.90
CA ARG A 227 21.18 -2.85 21.16
C ARG A 227 21.21 -1.32 21.12
N HIS A 228 21.72 -0.73 20.04
CA HIS A 228 21.93 0.73 19.99
C HIS A 228 20.59 1.49 19.99
N VAL A 229 19.57 0.95 19.34
CA VAL A 229 18.21 1.48 19.28
C VAL A 229 17.50 1.31 20.63
N VAL A 230 17.39 0.07 21.14
CA VAL A 230 16.68 -0.17 22.41
C VAL A 230 17.34 0.51 23.63
N SER A 231 18.65 0.79 23.57
CA SER A 231 19.37 1.43 24.68
C SER A 231 18.98 2.88 24.96
N VAL A 232 18.34 3.55 23.98
CA VAL A 232 17.84 4.94 24.10
C VAL A 232 16.31 5.03 24.11
N ALA A 233 15.61 3.91 23.95
CA ALA A 233 14.16 3.84 23.87
C ALA A 233 13.48 4.25 25.20
N PRO A 234 12.44 5.12 25.17
CA PRO A 234 11.83 5.64 26.38
C PRO A 234 10.90 4.61 27.02
N GLN A 235 11.25 4.24 28.26
CA GLN A 235 10.58 3.24 29.10
C GLN A 235 9.07 3.53 29.25
N SER A 236 8.26 2.48 29.19
CA SER A 236 6.80 2.56 29.35
C SER A 236 6.26 1.42 30.21
N VAL A 237 5.19 1.69 30.96
CA VAL A 237 4.44 0.62 31.64
C VAL A 237 3.86 -0.32 30.57
N GLY A 238 4.05 -1.63 30.75
CA GLY A 238 3.55 -2.66 29.84
C GLY A 238 4.41 -2.93 28.62
N VAL A 239 5.59 -2.30 28.47
CA VAL A 239 6.54 -2.54 27.37
C VAL A 239 7.93 -2.80 27.95
N ASP A 240 8.44 -4.03 27.76
CA ASP A 240 9.81 -4.40 28.09
C ASP A 240 10.68 -4.29 26.82
N HIS A 241 11.84 -3.64 26.90
CA HIS A 241 12.76 -3.51 25.77
C HIS A 241 13.82 -4.61 25.81
N VAL A 242 14.04 -5.29 24.67
CA VAL A 242 14.95 -6.46 24.55
C VAL A 242 15.88 -6.26 23.36
N GLU A 243 17.19 -6.40 23.58
CA GLU A 243 18.19 -6.38 22.51
C GLU A 243 18.32 -7.74 21.83
N GLY A 244 18.55 -7.74 20.51
CA GLY A 244 18.97 -8.95 19.79
C GLY A 244 19.02 -8.74 18.28
N ASP A 245 19.01 -9.86 17.54
CA ASP A 245 18.98 -9.90 16.08
C ASP A 245 17.83 -10.82 15.61
N MET A 246 16.96 -10.28 14.75
CA MET A 246 15.82 -11.00 14.17
C MET A 246 16.22 -12.12 13.20
N PHE A 247 17.45 -12.12 12.68
CA PHE A 247 18.02 -13.22 11.90
C PHE A 247 18.50 -14.38 12.79
N GLU A 248 18.81 -14.14 14.06
CA GLU A 248 19.22 -15.19 15.02
C GLU A 248 18.02 -15.78 15.78
N LYS A 249 17.34 -15.00 16.62
CA LYS A 249 16.15 -15.46 17.36
C LYS A 249 15.27 -14.30 17.82
N VAL A 250 13.97 -14.41 17.53
CA VAL A 250 12.91 -13.55 18.07
C VAL A 250 12.46 -14.04 19.47
N PRO A 251 12.21 -13.14 20.44
CA PRO A 251 11.64 -13.48 21.75
C PRO A 251 10.28 -14.20 21.68
N GLU A 252 10.07 -15.17 22.57
CA GLU A 252 8.83 -15.97 22.61
C GLU A 252 7.63 -15.14 23.14
N ALA A 253 6.52 -15.16 22.40
CA ALA A 253 5.30 -14.38 22.68
C ALA A 253 4.05 -15.04 22.05
N ASP A 254 2.84 -14.65 22.44
CA ASP A 254 1.60 -15.14 21.81
C ASP A 254 1.48 -14.67 20.35
N ALA A 255 1.99 -13.48 20.04
CA ALA A 255 2.04 -12.96 18.68
C ALA A 255 3.32 -12.19 18.37
N CYS A 256 3.75 -12.23 17.10
CA CYS A 256 4.72 -11.29 16.53
C CYS A 256 3.99 -10.19 15.74
N PHE A 257 4.52 -8.97 15.78
CA PHE A 257 4.18 -7.87 14.89
C PHE A 257 5.46 -7.40 14.19
N LEU A 258 5.35 -7.07 12.91
CA LEU A 258 6.38 -6.43 12.09
C LEU A 258 5.71 -5.32 11.27
N MET A 259 6.30 -4.13 11.23
CA MET A 259 5.78 -2.99 10.47
C MET A 259 6.95 -2.13 9.99
N TRP A 260 7.10 -1.93 8.68
CA TRP A 260 8.28 -1.32 8.07
C TRP A 260 9.57 -2.07 8.41
N VAL A 261 9.61 -3.36 8.07
CA VAL A 261 10.75 -4.25 8.37
C VAL A 261 11.07 -5.17 7.21
N LEU A 262 10.08 -5.87 6.67
CA LEU A 262 10.27 -6.86 5.61
C LEU A 262 10.46 -6.20 4.23
N HIS A 263 10.05 -4.93 4.08
CA HIS A 263 10.31 -4.18 2.85
C HIS A 263 11.79 -3.83 2.62
N ASP A 264 12.66 -3.92 3.65
CA ASP A 264 14.10 -3.64 3.55
C ASP A 264 14.93 -4.79 2.95
N TRP A 265 14.40 -6.01 2.96
CA TRP A 265 15.19 -7.23 2.73
C TRP A 265 14.74 -8.02 1.50
N SER A 266 15.64 -8.86 0.99
CA SER A 266 15.30 -9.82 -0.07
C SER A 266 14.33 -10.90 0.42
N ASP A 267 13.69 -11.61 -0.51
CA ASP A 267 12.77 -12.71 -0.17
C ASP A 267 13.41 -13.78 0.72
N ASP A 268 14.66 -14.20 0.46
CA ASP A 268 15.36 -15.20 1.29
C ASP A 268 15.57 -14.72 2.74
N GLU A 269 15.84 -13.43 2.92
CA GLU A 269 16.02 -12.79 4.23
C GLU A 269 14.67 -12.63 4.96
N CYS A 270 13.62 -12.16 4.27
CA CYS A 270 12.25 -12.11 4.78
C CYS A 270 11.73 -13.49 5.18
N ILE A 271 12.02 -14.52 4.38
CA ILE A 271 11.69 -15.91 4.66
C ILE A 271 12.39 -16.39 5.94
N GLN A 272 13.60 -15.93 6.24
CA GLN A 272 14.30 -16.27 7.47
C GLN A 272 13.74 -15.53 8.69
N ILE A 273 13.50 -14.22 8.59
CA ILE A 273 12.86 -13.42 9.65
C ILE A 273 11.49 -14.03 10.02
N LEU A 274 10.66 -14.31 9.01
CA LEU A 274 9.34 -14.90 9.21
C LEU A 274 9.38 -16.32 9.77
N ARG A 275 10.42 -17.13 9.48
CA ARG A 275 10.62 -18.42 10.17
C ARG A 275 10.93 -18.23 11.64
N ASN A 276 11.80 -17.29 11.98
CA ASN A 276 12.15 -16.99 13.38
C ASN A 276 10.92 -16.47 14.16
N CYS A 277 10.11 -15.59 13.56
CA CYS A 277 8.80 -15.19 14.12
C CYS A 277 7.84 -16.38 14.25
N ARG A 278 7.79 -17.28 13.26
CA ARG A 278 6.94 -18.48 13.29
C ARG A 278 7.35 -19.49 14.37
N GLU A 279 8.63 -19.52 14.76
CA GLU A 279 9.15 -20.37 15.84
C GLU A 279 8.98 -19.72 17.23
N ALA A 280 8.91 -18.39 17.30
CA ALA A 280 8.66 -17.64 18.53
C ALA A 280 7.21 -17.70 19.04
N VAL A 281 6.23 -18.09 18.21
CA VAL A 281 4.80 -18.10 18.55
C VAL A 281 4.19 -19.51 18.72
N PRO A 282 3.20 -19.68 19.63
CA PRO A 282 2.46 -20.94 19.78
C PRO A 282 1.85 -21.44 18.45
N GLN A 283 2.13 -22.68 18.08
CA GLN A 283 1.76 -23.19 16.74
C GLN A 283 0.25 -23.37 16.53
N ASP A 284 -0.52 -23.61 17.61
CA ASP A 284 -1.97 -23.84 17.52
C ASP A 284 -2.80 -22.54 17.65
N THR A 285 -2.28 -21.51 18.34
CA THR A 285 -3.03 -20.30 18.76
C THR A 285 -2.34 -18.96 18.49
N GLY A 286 -1.06 -18.96 18.16
CA GLY A 286 -0.29 -17.74 17.95
C GLY A 286 -0.54 -17.09 16.59
N LYS A 287 -0.04 -15.86 16.42
CA LYS A 287 -0.22 -15.06 15.19
C LYS A 287 1.09 -14.38 14.78
N VAL A 288 1.32 -14.21 13.49
CA VAL A 288 2.36 -13.29 12.97
C VAL A 288 1.67 -12.25 12.11
N MET A 289 1.77 -10.99 12.51
CA MET A 289 1.15 -9.84 11.84
C MET A 289 2.23 -9.04 11.12
N ILE A 290 2.00 -8.75 9.84
CA ILE A 290 2.89 -7.99 8.97
C ILE A 290 2.10 -6.75 8.51
N ALA A 291 2.57 -5.54 8.81
CA ALA A 291 1.94 -4.29 8.39
C ALA A 291 2.88 -3.54 7.43
N GLU A 292 2.74 -3.85 6.14
CA GLU A 292 3.64 -3.39 5.07
C GLU A 292 2.83 -2.85 3.89
N ALA A 293 3.45 -2.14 2.95
CA ALA A 293 2.76 -1.76 1.74
C ALA A 293 2.52 -2.96 0.80
N VAL A 294 1.48 -2.84 -0.04
CA VAL A 294 1.03 -3.87 -0.98
C VAL A 294 0.84 -3.23 -2.36
N ILE A 295 1.68 -3.60 -3.32
CA ILE A 295 1.55 -3.15 -4.71
C ILE A 295 0.40 -3.89 -5.40
N ASN A 296 -0.55 -3.10 -5.92
CA ASN A 296 -1.66 -3.59 -6.72
C ASN A 296 -1.30 -3.51 -8.23
N GLU A 297 -0.85 -4.63 -8.81
CA GLU A 297 -0.59 -4.74 -10.26
C GLU A 297 -1.86 -4.65 -11.13
N GLY A 298 -3.04 -4.82 -10.51
CA GLY A 298 -4.32 -4.78 -11.19
C GLY A 298 -4.94 -3.40 -11.14
N GLY A 299 -5.32 -2.86 -12.29
CA GLY A 299 -6.25 -1.72 -12.39
C GLY A 299 -7.69 -2.10 -12.02
N GLY A 300 -7.88 -2.68 -10.83
CA GLY A 300 -9.19 -2.88 -10.21
C GLY A 300 -9.87 -1.54 -9.99
N LYS A 301 -11.21 -1.51 -10.01
CA LYS A 301 -12.01 -0.27 -9.93
C LYS A 301 -12.61 -0.05 -8.54
N GLU A 302 -11.93 -0.51 -7.51
CA GLU A 302 -12.36 -0.32 -6.12
C GLU A 302 -11.68 0.95 -5.60
N GLU A 303 -12.47 1.97 -5.27
CA GLU A 303 -11.98 3.36 -5.18
C GLU A 303 -10.95 3.54 -4.04
N ASP A 304 -11.03 2.71 -3.00
CA ASP A 304 -10.09 2.68 -1.87
C ASP A 304 -8.71 2.08 -2.25
N GLU A 305 -8.64 1.15 -3.22
CA GLU A 305 -7.36 0.59 -3.69
C GLU A 305 -6.48 1.64 -4.40
N HIS A 306 -7.09 2.70 -4.93
CA HIS A 306 -6.40 3.73 -5.69
C HIS A 306 -5.73 4.81 -4.83
N MET A 307 -6.24 5.11 -3.63
CA MET A 307 -5.82 6.30 -2.86
C MET A 307 -4.32 6.33 -2.55
N TYR A 308 -3.73 5.17 -2.25
CA TYR A 308 -2.31 5.05 -1.91
C TYR A 308 -1.45 4.45 -3.03
N ALA A 309 -2.00 4.14 -4.20
CA ALA A 309 -1.29 3.41 -5.26
C ALA A 309 0.00 4.13 -5.72
N ASP A 310 -0.09 5.42 -6.05
CA ASP A 310 1.07 6.23 -6.42
C ASP A 310 2.09 6.36 -5.29
N VAL A 311 1.64 6.37 -4.02
CA VAL A 311 2.51 6.52 -2.86
C VAL A 311 3.27 5.22 -2.58
N ARG A 312 2.63 4.05 -2.72
CA ARG A 312 3.28 2.74 -2.62
C ARG A 312 4.31 2.51 -3.74
N LEU A 313 4.06 3.03 -4.94
CA LEU A 313 5.03 3.00 -6.05
C LEU A 313 6.19 4.00 -5.84
N ALA A 314 5.93 5.17 -5.25
CA ALA A 314 6.98 6.11 -4.88
C ALA A 314 7.89 5.54 -3.77
N LEU A 315 7.29 4.84 -2.80
CA LEU A 315 7.93 4.11 -1.72
C LEU A 315 8.81 2.95 -2.23
N ASP A 316 8.40 2.19 -3.25
CA ASP A 316 9.28 1.20 -3.90
C ASP A 316 10.57 1.87 -4.44
N MET A 317 10.45 3.08 -4.99
CA MET A 317 11.62 3.86 -5.43
C MET A 317 12.45 4.41 -4.27
N VAL A 318 11.86 4.63 -3.08
CA VAL A 318 12.59 4.90 -1.83
C VAL A 318 13.41 3.66 -1.46
N MET A 319 12.81 2.46 -1.47
CA MET A 319 13.53 1.23 -1.11
C MET A 319 14.70 0.93 -2.07
N LEU A 320 14.49 1.13 -3.38
CA LEU A 320 15.51 1.02 -4.43
C LEU A 320 16.66 2.05 -4.31
N ALA A 321 16.39 3.22 -3.72
CA ALA A 321 17.40 4.26 -3.49
C ALA A 321 18.21 3.98 -2.21
N HIS A 322 17.56 3.57 -1.12
CA HIS A 322 18.19 3.51 0.20
C HIS A 322 18.78 2.14 0.54
N THR A 323 18.14 1.05 0.12
CA THR A 323 18.54 -0.33 0.44
C THR A 323 19.26 -1.03 -0.74
N GLU A 324 19.95 -2.15 -0.48
CA GLU A 324 20.52 -2.97 -1.56
C GLU A 324 19.52 -4.02 -2.11
N LYS A 325 18.54 -4.44 -1.31
CA LYS A 325 17.71 -5.62 -1.58
C LYS A 325 16.23 -5.44 -1.27
N GLY A 326 15.84 -4.35 -0.61
CA GLY A 326 14.48 -4.02 -0.27
C GLY A 326 13.69 -3.48 -1.45
N TYR A 327 12.38 -3.74 -1.43
CA TYR A 327 11.39 -3.36 -2.43
C TYR A 327 9.99 -3.60 -1.87
N GLU A 328 9.00 -2.91 -2.43
CA GLU A 328 7.60 -3.11 -2.05
C GLU A 328 6.98 -4.26 -2.83
N ARG A 329 6.28 -5.15 -2.13
CA ARG A 329 5.81 -6.43 -2.70
C ARG A 329 4.38 -6.37 -3.18
N THR A 330 4.12 -7.05 -4.29
CA THR A 330 2.76 -7.38 -4.73
C THR A 330 2.17 -8.48 -3.85
N MET A 331 0.84 -8.65 -3.88
CA MET A 331 0.22 -9.79 -3.17
C MET A 331 0.72 -11.16 -3.64
N LYS A 332 1.29 -11.29 -4.85
CA LYS A 332 1.86 -12.56 -5.34
C LYS A 332 3.21 -12.87 -4.69
N GLU A 333 4.00 -11.84 -4.41
CA GLU A 333 5.31 -11.97 -3.75
C GLU A 333 5.13 -12.15 -2.24
N TRP A 334 4.18 -11.44 -1.63
CA TRP A 334 3.75 -11.73 -0.26
C TRP A 334 3.26 -13.18 -0.11
N ASP A 335 2.44 -13.68 -1.03
CA ASP A 335 2.00 -15.08 -1.06
C ASP A 335 3.17 -16.08 -1.14
N HIS A 336 4.20 -15.75 -1.93
CA HIS A 336 5.41 -16.56 -2.07
C HIS A 336 6.22 -16.61 -0.76
N VAL A 337 6.59 -15.44 -0.24
CA VAL A 337 7.42 -15.27 0.96
C VAL A 337 6.77 -15.93 2.19
N ILE A 338 5.48 -15.66 2.42
CA ILE A 338 4.74 -16.20 3.58
C ILE A 338 4.64 -17.73 3.51
N LYS A 339 4.40 -18.31 2.33
CA LYS A 339 4.37 -19.78 2.16
C LYS A 339 5.75 -20.42 2.25
N ALA A 340 6.80 -19.76 1.77
CA ALA A 340 8.18 -20.25 1.84
C ALA A 340 8.77 -20.16 3.27
N ALA A 341 8.25 -19.25 4.11
CA ALA A 341 8.46 -19.24 5.56
C ALA A 341 7.69 -20.34 6.32
N GLY A 342 6.74 -21.03 5.66
CA GLY A 342 6.06 -22.23 6.18
C GLY A 342 4.66 -22.00 6.78
N PHE A 343 4.10 -20.80 6.65
CA PHE A 343 2.71 -20.51 7.03
C PHE A 343 1.74 -21.16 6.04
N THR A 344 0.64 -21.73 6.54
CA THR A 344 -0.31 -22.48 5.66
C THR A 344 -1.57 -21.70 5.28
N LYS A 345 -1.82 -20.57 5.95
CA LYS A 345 -2.86 -19.59 5.62
C LYS A 345 -2.37 -18.19 6.01
N TYR A 346 -2.97 -17.18 5.41
CA TYR A 346 -2.95 -15.81 5.91
C TYR A 346 -4.26 -15.11 5.53
N THR A 347 -4.55 -13.98 6.19
CA THR A 347 -5.64 -13.06 5.86
C THR A 347 -5.06 -11.68 5.60
N VAL A 348 -5.56 -10.96 4.61
CA VAL A 348 -5.17 -9.57 4.31
C VAL A 348 -6.27 -8.62 4.75
N LYS A 349 -5.89 -7.47 5.32
CA LYS A 349 -6.76 -6.36 5.69
C LYS A 349 -6.15 -5.05 5.21
N HIS A 350 -6.83 -4.40 4.28
CA HIS A 350 -6.55 -3.01 3.96
C HIS A 350 -7.17 -2.12 5.05
N ILE A 351 -6.46 -1.04 5.39
CA ILE A 351 -6.84 0.00 6.35
C ILE A 351 -6.75 1.36 5.64
N HIS A 352 -7.04 2.47 6.32
CA HIS A 352 -7.01 3.81 5.71
C HIS A 352 -5.60 4.44 5.67
N ALA A 353 -4.55 3.66 5.94
CA ALA A 353 -3.14 4.02 5.83
C ALA A 353 -2.45 3.40 4.59
N ILE A 354 -1.19 3.80 4.36
CA ILE A 354 -0.37 3.28 3.25
C ILE A 354 -0.09 1.77 3.39
N VAL A 355 0.08 1.25 4.60
CA VAL A 355 0.30 -0.18 4.86
C VAL A 355 -1.00 -1.00 4.77
N SER A 356 -0.89 -2.32 4.70
CA SER A 356 -1.98 -3.27 4.86
C SER A 356 -1.53 -4.38 5.81
N VAL A 357 -2.44 -4.88 6.65
CA VAL A 357 -2.13 -5.92 7.63
C VAL A 357 -2.32 -7.29 7.00
N ILE A 358 -1.28 -8.11 7.03
CA ILE A 358 -1.30 -9.53 6.68
C ILE A 358 -1.12 -10.34 7.96
N GLU A 359 -2.17 -11.02 8.41
CA GLU A 359 -2.12 -11.95 9.54
C GLU A 359 -1.86 -13.36 9.03
N ALA A 360 -0.70 -13.92 9.35
CA ALA A 360 -0.26 -15.26 8.94
C ALA A 360 -0.44 -16.29 10.07
N ASP A 361 -1.06 -17.42 9.73
CA ASP A 361 -1.40 -18.52 10.63
C ASP A 361 -0.20 -19.49 10.78
N PRO A 362 0.47 -19.56 11.95
CA PRO A 362 1.63 -20.41 12.14
C PRO A 362 1.28 -21.91 12.08
N ASN A 363 -0.01 -22.29 12.17
CA ASN A 363 -0.45 -23.68 12.14
C ASN A 363 0.14 -24.42 10.94
N PHE A 364 1.00 -25.39 11.23
CA PHE A 364 1.36 -26.39 10.24
C PHE A 364 0.16 -27.32 10.03
N SER A 365 -0.43 -27.30 8.84
CA SER A 365 -1.53 -28.20 8.47
C SER A 365 -1.04 -29.66 8.37
N ARG A 366 -0.82 -30.28 9.53
CA ARG A 366 -0.68 -31.73 9.68
C ARG A 366 -1.98 -32.35 9.18
N LYS A 367 -2.01 -32.74 7.90
CA LYS A 367 -3.03 -33.64 7.36
C LYS A 367 -3.19 -34.79 8.36
N LYS A 368 -4.29 -34.78 9.12
CA LYS A 368 -4.60 -35.85 10.08
C LYS A 368 -4.64 -37.15 9.27
N LYS A 369 -3.57 -37.94 9.31
CA LYS A 369 -3.64 -39.34 8.93
C LYS A 369 -4.68 -39.93 9.86
N HIS A 370 -5.89 -40.12 9.35
CA HIS A 370 -6.90 -40.90 10.04
C HIS A 370 -6.33 -42.30 10.16
N GLN A 371 -5.74 -42.56 11.31
CA GLN A 371 -5.34 -43.88 11.74
C GLN A 371 -6.66 -44.63 11.88
N PHE A 372 -7.01 -45.42 10.87
CA PHE A 372 -8.18 -46.28 10.91
C PHE A 372 -7.98 -47.24 12.07
N LEU A 373 -8.63 -46.93 13.20
CA LEU A 373 -8.78 -47.83 14.32
C LEU A 373 -9.61 -49.01 13.81
N ASN A 374 -8.92 -50.07 13.39
CA ASN A 374 -9.57 -51.32 12.98
C ASN A 374 -10.48 -51.78 14.12
N PRO A 375 -11.80 -51.97 13.88
CA PRO A 375 -12.71 -52.42 14.92
C PRO A 375 -12.29 -53.80 15.42
N ILE A 376 -12.25 -53.95 16.74
CA ILE A 376 -11.84 -55.18 17.43
C ILE A 376 -12.78 -56.31 17.00
N ARG A 377 -12.23 -57.38 16.41
CA ARG A 377 -12.98 -58.62 16.19
C ARG A 377 -13.04 -59.45 17.48
N PRO A 378 -14.21 -59.94 17.90
CA PRO A 378 -14.32 -60.84 19.05
C PRO A 378 -13.71 -62.21 18.75
N THR A 379 -13.26 -62.90 19.80
CA THR A 379 -12.52 -64.16 19.72
C THR A 379 -13.43 -65.40 19.78
N SER A 380 -13.25 -66.33 18.85
CA SER A 380 -13.60 -67.75 19.04
C SER A 380 -12.66 -68.66 18.23
N SER A 381 -12.59 -69.92 18.63
CA SER A 381 -11.65 -70.97 18.17
C SER A 381 -12.44 -72.31 18.12
N PRO A 382 -11.89 -73.49 17.71
CA PRO A 382 -10.52 -73.80 17.26
C PRO A 382 -10.40 -74.76 16.04
N ALA A 383 -9.17 -75.26 15.80
CA ALA A 383 -8.77 -76.50 15.11
C ALA A 383 -8.78 -76.55 13.56
N GLY A 384 -7.71 -77.14 12.96
CA GLY A 384 -7.62 -77.27 11.49
C GLY A 384 -6.30 -77.70 10.80
N LEU A 385 -5.42 -78.52 11.41
CA LEU A 385 -4.31 -79.25 10.75
C LEU A 385 -3.13 -78.44 10.11
N ARG A 386 -2.01 -79.14 9.85
CA ARG A 386 -0.77 -78.68 9.13
C ARG A 386 -0.57 -79.56 7.88
N PRO A 387 0.60 -79.58 7.15
CA PRO A 387 1.71 -78.61 6.98
C PRO A 387 2.14 -78.40 5.49
N ARG A 388 3.09 -77.48 5.20
CA ARG A 388 4.39 -77.74 4.48
C ARG A 388 5.22 -76.47 4.19
N ASN A 389 6.47 -76.68 3.76
CA ASN A 389 7.57 -75.71 3.72
C ASN A 389 7.76 -75.04 2.33
N PHE A 390 8.23 -73.80 2.29
CA PHE A 390 9.24 -73.23 1.36
C PHE A 390 9.75 -71.90 2.02
N VAL A 391 11.02 -71.48 2.18
CA VAL A 391 12.37 -71.75 1.61
C VAL A 391 12.88 -70.61 0.69
N TRP A 392 13.62 -69.65 1.29
CA TRP A 392 14.57 -68.67 0.69
C TRP A 392 14.00 -67.65 -0.34
N SER A 393 14.65 -66.56 -0.78
CA SER A 393 16.00 -65.98 -0.55
C SER A 393 15.98 -64.44 -0.53
N SER A 394 17.02 -63.84 0.07
CA SER A 394 17.49 -62.45 0.00
C SER A 394 18.04 -61.98 -1.37
N ALA A 395 18.47 -60.70 -1.42
CA ALA A 395 19.27 -60.00 -2.46
C ALA A 395 18.44 -59.36 -3.62
N THR A 396 18.87 -58.35 -4.41
CA THR A 396 20.09 -57.47 -4.52
C THR A 396 19.67 -56.19 -5.31
N LEU A 397 20.39 -55.08 -5.53
CA LEU A 397 21.73 -54.53 -5.20
C LEU A 397 21.64 -52.97 -5.28
N ALA A 398 22.67 -52.21 -4.84
CA ALA A 398 22.85 -50.78 -5.18
C ALA A 398 24.16 -50.54 -5.96
N VAL A 399 24.14 -49.71 -7.00
CA VAL A 399 25.32 -49.42 -7.85
C VAL A 399 25.38 -47.93 -8.23
N ARG A 400 26.53 -47.29 -7.97
CA ARG A 400 26.95 -46.02 -8.59
C ARG A 400 27.70 -46.32 -9.89
N PHE A 401 27.67 -45.40 -10.85
CA PHE A 401 28.87 -45.08 -11.65
C PHE A 401 28.84 -43.60 -12.08
N ALA A 402 30.01 -43.08 -12.46
CA ALA A 402 30.24 -41.74 -13.00
C ALA A 402 31.34 -41.84 -14.07
N PHE A 403 31.50 -40.84 -14.96
CA PHE A 403 32.82 -40.28 -15.32
C PHE A 403 32.84 -39.13 -16.36
N LEU A 404 33.77 -38.18 -16.13
CA LEU A 404 34.66 -37.43 -17.04
C LEU A 404 34.17 -36.61 -18.26
N GLY A 405 34.75 -35.40 -18.37
CA GLY A 405 35.16 -34.72 -19.62
C GLY A 405 34.17 -33.71 -20.21
N GLY A 406 34.59 -32.60 -20.85
CA GLY A 406 35.95 -32.02 -20.98
C GLY A 406 36.11 -31.09 -22.21
N LEU A 407 36.90 -30.01 -22.07
CA LEU A 407 37.38 -29.07 -23.11
C LEU A 407 36.44 -27.93 -23.63
N ARG A 408 37.10 -26.84 -24.05
CA ARG A 408 36.64 -25.61 -24.78
C ARG A 408 37.30 -25.64 -26.21
N PRO A 409 37.25 -24.64 -27.15
CA PRO A 409 36.79 -23.24 -27.06
C PRO A 409 36.15 -22.53 -28.33
N SER A 410 35.59 -21.33 -28.08
CA SER A 410 35.69 -20.04 -28.86
C SER A 410 35.35 -19.86 -30.38
N ILE A 411 34.43 -18.89 -30.66
CA ILE A 411 34.57 -17.70 -31.58
C ILE A 411 34.59 -17.98 -33.14
N PRO A 412 34.13 -17.09 -34.09
CA PRO A 412 33.31 -15.85 -34.06
C PRO A 412 32.13 -15.73 -35.09
N SER A 413 31.38 -14.60 -35.00
CA SER A 413 30.89 -13.70 -36.09
C SER A 413 29.89 -14.09 -37.23
N SER A 414 28.75 -13.37 -37.21
CA SER A 414 28.24 -12.46 -38.29
C SER A 414 27.22 -12.90 -39.37
N SER A 415 26.37 -11.92 -39.71
CA SER A 415 25.47 -11.80 -40.90
C SER A 415 24.23 -12.71 -40.97
N GLY A 416 23.16 -12.22 -41.62
CA GLY A 416 21.94 -12.99 -41.91
C GLY A 416 20.63 -12.22 -41.71
N LEU A 417 20.09 -11.64 -42.78
CA LEU A 417 18.81 -10.91 -42.80
C LEU A 417 17.57 -11.84 -42.68
N LEU A 418 16.47 -11.27 -42.17
CA LEU A 418 15.08 -11.71 -42.40
C LEU A 418 14.75 -11.72 -43.93
N PRO A 419 13.69 -12.42 -44.46
CA PRO A 419 12.37 -12.52 -43.81
C PRO A 419 11.45 -13.75 -44.04
N SER A 420 10.56 -13.96 -43.05
CA SER A 420 9.12 -14.33 -43.11
C SER A 420 8.49 -15.31 -44.14
N ARG A 421 7.64 -16.20 -43.58
CA ARG A 421 6.32 -16.73 -44.06
C ARG A 421 6.26 -17.79 -45.19
N MET A 422 5.78 -18.99 -44.83
CA MET A 422 4.55 -19.69 -45.31
C MET A 422 4.56 -21.19 -44.88
N PRO A 423 3.46 -21.99 -44.98
CA PRO A 423 2.03 -21.66 -45.12
C PRO A 423 1.11 -22.39 -44.10
N TRP A 424 -0.20 -22.26 -44.33
CA TRP A 424 -1.35 -22.88 -43.66
C TRP A 424 -1.41 -24.42 -43.74
N TRP A 425 -2.16 -25.03 -42.82
CA TRP A 425 -2.89 -26.30 -43.01
C TRP A 425 -4.31 -26.21 -42.41
N SER A 426 -5.24 -27.01 -42.93
CA SER A 426 -6.66 -27.08 -42.51
C SER A 426 -7.13 -28.54 -42.50
N VAL A 427 -8.01 -28.92 -41.56
CA VAL A 427 -8.65 -30.25 -41.48
C VAL A 427 -10.09 -30.11 -40.97
N ASP A 428 -11.00 -30.91 -41.53
CA ASP A 428 -12.45 -30.84 -41.34
C ASP A 428 -13.02 -31.60 -40.11
N GLY A 429 -14.19 -31.13 -39.65
CA GLY A 429 -15.41 -31.93 -39.72
C GLY A 429 -15.81 -32.84 -38.54
N GLY A 430 -16.88 -32.45 -37.82
CA GLY A 430 -17.59 -33.33 -36.89
C GLY A 430 -19.01 -32.82 -36.57
N ARG A 431 -20.01 -33.70 -36.60
CA ARG A 431 -21.42 -33.46 -36.19
C ARG A 431 -21.68 -34.20 -34.85
N CYS A 432 -22.79 -34.08 -34.12
CA CYS A 432 -24.14 -33.61 -34.45
C CYS A 432 -24.99 -33.31 -33.18
N LEU A 433 -26.27 -32.95 -33.42
CA LEU A 433 -27.44 -33.01 -32.52
C LEU A 433 -27.62 -31.91 -31.45
N ALA A 434 -28.88 -31.74 -31.07
CA ALA A 434 -29.40 -30.64 -30.26
C ALA A 434 -30.45 -31.13 -29.26
N GLY A 435 -30.69 -30.34 -28.21
CA GLY A 435 -31.74 -30.57 -27.22
C GLY A 435 -31.78 -29.43 -26.21
N VAL A 436 -32.76 -28.54 -26.35
CA VAL A 436 -33.05 -27.49 -25.37
C VAL A 436 -34.50 -27.66 -24.94
N GLU A 437 -34.71 -28.11 -23.72
CA GLU A 437 -36.04 -28.25 -23.12
C GLU A 437 -36.24 -27.15 -22.07
N LEU A 438 -37.32 -26.38 -22.22
CA LEU A 438 -37.62 -25.22 -21.38
C LEU A 438 -38.63 -25.61 -20.30
N VAL A 439 -38.15 -25.78 -19.06
CA VAL A 439 -39.02 -25.99 -17.89
C VAL A 439 -39.17 -24.69 -17.12
N TRP A 440 -40.40 -24.17 -17.06
CA TRP A 440 -40.81 -23.08 -16.17
C TRP A 440 -41.53 -23.63 -14.95
N CYS A 441 -41.25 -23.10 -13.76
CA CYS A 441 -42.16 -23.16 -12.62
C CYS A 441 -42.16 -21.83 -11.85
N ARG A 442 -43.21 -21.55 -11.08
CA ARG A 442 -43.51 -20.23 -10.47
C ARG A 442 -43.47 -20.28 -8.95
N ARG A 443 -43.36 -19.08 -8.35
CA ARG A 443 -43.38 -18.75 -6.89
C ARG A 443 -42.02 -19.01 -6.21
N CYS A 444 -41.59 -18.21 -5.25
CA CYS A 444 -42.36 -17.35 -4.34
C CYS A 444 -42.12 -15.83 -4.47
N VAL A 445 -43.10 -15.07 -3.99
CA VAL A 445 -43.02 -13.65 -3.64
C VAL A 445 -43.31 -13.53 -2.15
N SER A 446 -42.54 -12.71 -1.43
CA SER A 446 -42.97 -12.11 -0.17
C SER A 446 -42.39 -10.71 -0.07
N ALA A 447 -43.25 -9.73 0.17
CA ALA A 447 -42.86 -8.37 0.47
C ALA A 447 -42.87 -8.16 1.99
N ALA A 448 -42.02 -7.26 2.48
CA ALA A 448 -42.04 -6.79 3.86
C ALA A 448 -41.80 -5.28 3.87
N CYS A 449 -42.87 -4.51 3.67
CA CYS A 449 -42.90 -3.09 4.00
C CYS A 449 -43.50 -2.95 5.40
N VAL A 450 -42.78 -2.30 6.32
CA VAL A 450 -43.33 -1.86 7.61
C VAL A 450 -42.96 -0.39 7.82
N GLU A 451 -43.99 0.44 7.67
CA GLU A 451 -44.24 1.75 8.30
C GLU A 451 -43.03 2.54 8.88
N ALA A 452 -42.67 3.62 8.19
CA ALA A 452 -42.05 4.78 8.83
C ALA A 452 -43.15 5.63 9.49
N GLY A 453 -43.08 5.80 10.82
CA GLY A 453 -44.06 6.57 11.58
C GLY A 453 -43.96 8.09 11.33
N SER A 454 -45.10 8.76 11.18
CA SER A 454 -45.18 10.21 10.92
C SER A 454 -45.19 11.04 12.21
N THR A 455 -44.53 12.21 12.19
CA THR A 455 -44.82 13.33 13.10
C THR A 455 -44.57 14.64 12.33
N VAL A 456 -45.36 15.70 12.57
CA VAL A 456 -45.56 16.80 11.61
C VAL A 456 -45.61 18.18 12.30
N LEU A 457 -45.27 19.24 11.54
CA LEU A 457 -45.50 20.69 11.78
C LEU A 457 -44.40 21.45 12.57
N PRO A 458 -44.24 22.78 12.36
CA PRO A 458 -44.22 23.48 11.06
C PRO A 458 -43.19 24.65 10.96
N GLY A 459 -42.89 25.16 9.75
CA GLY A 459 -42.17 26.44 9.60
C GLY A 459 -41.90 26.95 8.17
N PHE A 460 -42.56 28.04 7.78
CA PHE A 460 -42.21 29.04 6.73
C PHE A 460 -41.87 28.63 5.28
N VAL A 461 -42.94 28.51 4.49
CA VAL A 461 -43.18 29.07 3.12
C VAL A 461 -42.05 29.82 2.39
N PHE A 462 -41.83 29.45 1.12
CA PHE A 462 -41.55 30.38 0.00
C PHE A 462 -42.49 30.06 -1.20
N PRO A 463 -42.73 31.00 -2.15
CA PRO A 463 -43.87 30.94 -3.06
C PRO A 463 -43.64 30.19 -4.39
N SER A 464 -44.74 29.95 -5.09
CA SER A 464 -44.85 29.21 -6.35
C SER A 464 -44.31 29.92 -7.60
N ALA A 465 -43.78 29.14 -8.53
CA ALA A 465 -43.77 29.43 -9.98
C ALA A 465 -44.17 28.15 -10.74
N GLU A 466 -44.71 28.28 -11.96
CA GLU A 466 -45.55 27.25 -12.58
C GLU A 466 -44.83 26.19 -13.41
N THR A 467 -45.36 24.97 -13.39
CA THR A 467 -44.94 23.84 -14.21
C THR A 467 -45.42 23.99 -15.66
N VAL A 468 -44.51 24.18 -16.61
CA VAL A 468 -44.79 24.03 -18.05
C VAL A 468 -44.06 22.82 -18.60
N VAL A 469 -44.81 21.82 -19.08
CA VAL A 469 -44.27 20.59 -19.70
C VAL A 469 -44.89 20.40 -21.08
N ARG A 470 -44.05 20.34 -22.12
CA ARG A 470 -44.12 19.37 -23.25
C ARG A 470 -42.90 19.50 -24.19
N PRO A 471 -42.59 18.49 -25.02
CA PRO A 471 -41.19 18.14 -25.28
C PRO A 471 -40.70 18.32 -26.72
N ALA A 472 -39.37 18.38 -26.85
CA ALA A 472 -38.61 17.81 -27.97
C ALA A 472 -37.31 17.24 -27.40
N GLY A 473 -36.90 16.05 -27.81
CA GLY A 473 -35.74 15.36 -27.22
C GLY A 473 -34.62 15.10 -28.23
N VAL A 474 -33.38 15.11 -27.75
CA VAL A 474 -32.23 14.47 -28.41
C VAL A 474 -31.58 13.57 -27.38
N ALA A 475 -31.68 12.26 -27.57
CA ALA A 475 -30.98 11.28 -26.75
C ALA A 475 -29.61 10.98 -27.35
N LEU A 476 -28.52 11.26 -26.62
CA LEU A 476 -27.18 10.87 -27.03
C LEU A 476 -26.95 9.40 -26.66
N VAL A 477 -26.89 8.52 -27.66
CA VAL A 477 -26.63 7.08 -27.43
C VAL A 477 -25.11 6.85 -27.47
N ALA A 478 -24.50 6.67 -26.31
CA ALA A 478 -23.13 6.20 -26.18
C ALA A 478 -23.12 4.66 -26.07
N ALA A 479 -22.75 3.96 -27.14
CA ALA A 479 -22.41 2.55 -27.08
C ALA A 479 -20.92 2.41 -26.72
N ALA A 480 -20.61 1.57 -25.73
CA ALA A 480 -19.23 1.25 -25.34
C ALA A 480 -18.96 -0.24 -25.58
N ASP A 481 -18.03 -0.55 -26.48
CA ASP A 481 -17.66 -1.93 -26.81
C ASP A 481 -16.78 -2.53 -25.70
N GLY A 482 -17.36 -3.46 -24.92
CA GLY A 482 -16.66 -4.22 -23.89
C GLY A 482 -16.37 -5.66 -24.31
N PHE A 483 -15.12 -5.97 -24.65
CA PHE A 483 -14.72 -7.32 -25.05
C PHE A 483 -14.58 -8.26 -23.84
N CYS A 484 -15.66 -8.94 -23.46
CA CYS A 484 -15.65 -9.89 -22.35
C CYS A 484 -15.07 -11.26 -22.78
N GLY A 485 -13.89 -11.59 -22.26
CA GLY A 485 -13.16 -12.80 -22.64
C GLY A 485 -13.76 -14.09 -22.07
N GLY A 486 -14.41 -14.90 -22.92
CA GLY A 486 -14.81 -16.26 -22.58
C GLY A 486 -16.18 -16.69 -23.12
N ARG A 487 -16.19 -17.31 -24.31
CA ARG A 487 -17.39 -17.78 -25.05
C ARG A 487 -18.34 -16.63 -25.44
N GLY A 488 -17.97 -15.95 -26.53
CA GLY A 488 -18.58 -14.70 -26.99
C GLY A 488 -20.11 -14.70 -27.10
N ARG A 489 -20.72 -13.79 -26.35
CA ARG A 489 -22.06 -13.22 -26.58
C ARG A 489 -21.95 -11.73 -26.34
N TRP A 490 -22.65 -10.93 -27.14
CA TRP A 490 -22.77 -9.50 -26.93
C TRP A 490 -23.92 -9.21 -25.97
N CYS A 491 -23.68 -8.41 -24.93
CA CYS A 491 -24.71 -7.92 -24.01
C CYS A 491 -24.72 -6.39 -24.05
N TRP A 492 -25.87 -5.82 -24.40
CA TRP A 492 -26.09 -4.39 -24.42
C TRP A 492 -26.54 -3.92 -23.02
N TYR A 493 -25.84 -2.94 -22.46
CA TYR A 493 -26.29 -2.22 -21.27
C TYR A 493 -26.87 -0.86 -21.68
N LEU A 494 -28.02 -0.50 -21.10
CA LEU A 494 -28.65 0.80 -21.30
C LEU A 494 -28.42 1.66 -20.05
N GLY A 495 -27.50 2.64 -20.15
CA GLY A 495 -27.28 3.65 -19.12
C GLY A 495 -27.89 4.98 -19.55
N VAL A 496 -28.66 5.63 -18.67
CA VAL A 496 -29.15 6.99 -18.86
C VAL A 496 -28.43 7.91 -17.87
N VAL A 497 -27.65 8.85 -18.39
CA VAL A 497 -26.92 9.84 -17.60
C VAL A 497 -27.60 11.19 -17.76
N TYR A 498 -27.98 11.83 -16.66
CA TYR A 498 -28.44 13.21 -16.63
C TYR A 498 -27.25 14.12 -16.28
N GLY A 499 -26.84 14.96 -17.23
CA GLY A 499 -25.80 15.97 -17.02
C GLY A 499 -26.34 17.23 -16.35
N VAL A 500 -25.52 17.88 -15.53
CA VAL A 500 -25.78 19.22 -14.98
C VAL A 500 -24.78 20.19 -15.61
N GLU A 501 -25.26 21.18 -16.36
CA GLU A 501 -24.40 22.20 -16.97
C GLU A 501 -23.88 23.19 -15.92
N SER A 502 -22.61 23.58 -16.05
CA SER A 502 -22.01 24.69 -15.28
C SER A 502 -21.78 25.89 -16.19
N ILE A 503 -22.45 27.00 -15.90
CA ILE A 503 -22.40 28.21 -16.73
C ILE A 503 -21.09 28.97 -16.50
N LEU A 504 -20.28 29.09 -17.56
CA LEU A 504 -19.08 29.93 -17.59
C LEU A 504 -19.42 31.36 -18.02
N PHE A 505 -19.32 32.32 -17.10
CA PHE A 505 -19.36 33.75 -17.44
C PHE A 505 -18.01 34.22 -18.00
N GLY A 506 -17.96 34.42 -19.32
CA GLY A 506 -16.80 35.02 -20.00
C GLY A 506 -16.84 36.55 -19.98
N PHE A 507 -15.87 37.18 -19.32
CA PHE A 507 -15.60 38.61 -19.48
C PHE A 507 -14.74 38.85 -20.73
N GLY A 508 -15.34 39.39 -21.79
CA GLY A 508 -14.64 39.87 -22.99
C GLY A 508 -14.62 41.40 -23.04
N SER A 509 -13.44 42.01 -23.20
CA SER A 509 -13.31 43.47 -23.21
C SER A 509 -13.89 44.08 -24.48
N VAL A 510 -14.54 45.23 -24.33
CA VAL A 510 -14.72 46.19 -25.44
C VAL A 510 -13.35 46.70 -25.86
N ALA A 511 -13.13 46.83 -27.17
CA ALA A 511 -12.00 47.56 -27.76
C ALA A 511 -12.53 48.38 -28.95
N SER A 512 -12.08 49.62 -29.07
CA SER A 512 -12.66 50.62 -29.99
C SER A 512 -11.70 51.02 -31.11
N SER A 513 -12.07 50.71 -32.35
CA SER A 513 -11.63 51.40 -33.58
C SER A 513 -12.51 50.98 -34.76
#